data_AF-X1GRE0-F1
#
_entry.id   AF-X1GRE0-F1
#
_cell.length_a   1.000
_cell.length_b   1.000
_cell.length_c   1.000
_cell.angle_alpha   90.00
_cell.angle_beta   90.00
_cell.angle_gamma   90.00
#
_symmetry.space_group_name_H-M   'P 1'
#
loop_
_entity.id
_entity.type
_entity.pdbx_description
1 polymer ?
#
loop_
_entity_poly.entity_id
_entity_poly.type
_entity_poly.pdbx_seq_one_letter_code
_entity_poly.pdbx_strand_id
1 'polypeptide(L)' 'GLRRMGPQRIVCLTEEPTEVLYAIGEQDRIVGISGFT' A
#
# COMPACT_ATOMS: atom_id res chain seq x y z
N GLY A 1 -15.52 13.04 12.90
CA GLY A 1 -15.37 11.85 12.02
C GLY A 1 -14.20 11.03 12.53
N LEU A 2 -14.33 9.71 12.60
CA LEU A 2 -13.29 8.82 13.12
C LEU A 2 -12.00 8.98 12.29
N ARG A 3 -10.89 9.29 12.96
CA ARG A 3 -9.58 9.44 12.29
C ARG A 3 -9.14 8.06 11.83
N ARG A 4 -8.86 7.89 10.53
CA ARG A 4 -8.33 6.61 9.99
C ARG A 4 -7.01 6.31 10.70
N MET A 5 -6.93 5.13 11.33
CA MET A 5 -5.72 4.67 12.00
C MET A 5 -4.77 4.00 10.99
N GLY A 6 -3.47 4.27 11.11
CA GLY A 6 -2.41 3.70 10.26
C GLY A 6 -2.04 4.54 9.01
N PRO A 7 -1.03 4.10 8.23
CA PRO A 7 -0.46 4.87 7.11
C PRO A 7 -1.43 5.07 5.94
N GLN A 8 -1.68 6.28 5.48
CA GLN A 8 -2.69 6.54 4.42
C GLN A 8 -2.09 6.72 3.01
N ARG A 9 -0.77 6.82 2.90
CA ARG A 9 -0.04 7.00 1.64
C ARG A 9 1.20 6.12 1.67
N ILE A 10 1.17 5.03 0.92
CA ILE A 10 2.17 3.96 0.97
C ILE A 10 2.87 3.88 -0.38
N VAL A 11 4.20 3.75 -0.37
CA VAL A 11 4.99 3.46 -1.57
C VAL A 11 5.52 2.04 -1.43
N CYS A 12 5.31 1.20 -2.44
CA CYS A 12 5.88 -0.14 -2.51
C CYS A 12 7.17 -0.11 -3.33
N LEU A 13 8.23 -0.76 -2.83
CA LEU A 13 9.55 -0.83 -3.48
C LEU A 13 9.83 -2.23 -4.07
N THR A 14 8.98 -3.20 -3.77
CA THR A 14 9.03 -4.58 -4.25
C THR A 14 7.60 -5.09 -4.48
N GLU A 15 7.46 -6.27 -5.10
CA GLU A 15 6.17 -6.89 -5.42
C GLU A 15 5.43 -7.39 -4.17
N GLU A 16 6.14 -8.02 -3.23
CA GLU A 16 5.56 -8.62 -2.02
C GLU A 16 4.60 -7.68 -1.25
N PRO A 17 4.97 -6.44 -0.84
CA PRO A 17 4.04 -5.56 -0.13
C PRO A 17 2.89 -5.06 -1.01
N THR A 18 3.10 -4.97 -2.32
CA THR A 18 2.05 -4.62 -3.28
C THR A 18 0.97 -5.69 -3.28
N GLU A 19 1.38 -6.95 -3.45
CA GLU A 19 0.47 -8.12 -3.45
C GLU A 19 -0.28 -8.25 -2.13
N VAL A 20 0.40 -8.03 -0.99
CA VAL A 20 -0.25 -8.04 0.34
C VAL A 20 -1.36 -7.01 0.42
N LEU A 21 -1.12 -5.76 0.01
CA LEU A 21 -2.12 -4.69 0.07
C LEU A 21 -3.31 -4.95 -0.86
N TYR A 22 -3.09 -5.54 -2.04
CA TYR A 22 -4.17 -6.00 -2.90
C TYR A 22 -4.97 -7.13 -2.25
N ALA A 23 -4.30 -8.11 -1.65
CA ALA A 23 -4.94 -9.27 -1.04
C ALA A 23 -5.86 -8.89 0.14
N ILE A 24 -5.49 -7.85 0.90
CA ILE A 24 -6.30 -7.35 2.03
C ILE A 24 -7.25 -6.21 1.65
N GLY A 25 -7.31 -5.79 0.37
CA GLY A 25 -8.22 -4.76 -0.11
C GLY A 25 -7.83 -3.32 0.23
N GLU A 26 -6.58 -3.08 0.65
CA GLU A 26 -6.05 -1.78 1.10
C GLU A 26 -5.20 -1.08 0.02
N GLN A 27 -5.30 -1.53 -1.24
CA GLN A 27 -4.55 -0.97 -2.38
C GLN A 27 -4.85 0.52 -2.65
N ASP A 28 -5.99 1.06 -2.18
CA ASP A 28 -6.34 2.48 -2.32
C ASP A 28 -5.37 3.41 -1.58
N ARG A 29 -4.60 2.87 -0.63
CA ARG A 29 -3.58 3.59 0.13
C ARG A 29 -2.23 3.65 -0.59
N ILE A 30 -2.06 2.93 -1.71
CA ILE A 30 -0.83 2.93 -2.50
C ILE A 30 -0.78 4.22 -3.34
N VAL A 31 0.28 5.00 -3.16
CA VAL A 31 0.54 6.24 -3.92
C VAL A 31 1.71 6.14 -4.89
N GLY A 32 2.38 4.97 -4.93
CA GLY A 32 3.45 4.68 -5.88
C GLY A 32 3.94 3.24 -5.75
N ILE A 33 4.29 2.65 -6.88
CA ILE A 33 4.91 1.33 -6.96
C ILE A 33 6.19 1.51 -7.76
N SER A 34 7.33 1.14 -7.17
CA SER A 34 8.63 1.09 -7.84
C SER A 34 9.12 -0.34 -7.79
N GLY A 35 9.49 -0.90 -8.93
CA GLY A 35 10.14 -2.20 -8.98
C GLY A 35 11.64 -2.03 -8.83
N PHE A 36 12.18 -2.30 -7.64
CA PHE A 36 13.57 -2.69 -7.51
C PHE A 36 13.58 -4.21 -7.62
N THR A 37 13.86 -4.72 -8.83
CA THR A 37 14.11 -6.16 -9.05
C THR A 37 15.45 -6.57 -8.47
#